data_AF-A0A090LDI4-F1
#
_entry.id   AF-A0A090LDI4-F1
#
_cell.length_a   1.000
_cell.length_b   1.000
_cell.length_c   1.000
_cell.angle_alpha   90.00
_cell.angle_beta   90.00
_cell.angle_gamma   90.00
#
_symmetry.space_group_name_H-M   'P 1'
#
loop_
_entity.id
_entity.type
_entity.pdbx_description
1 polymer ?
#
loop_
_entity_poly.entity_id
_entity_poly.type
_entity_poly.pdbx_seq_one_letter_code
_entity_poly.pdbx_strand_id
1 'polypeptide(L)'
;MLFFDWPFLWIVFIIIGYIVKTITTKNREKKRAPLNTLASQEIEAILTQLVLKQNDLPAWVQFPDTKRVLCLNKFIQQLWPYIGEYSKKFLIEVIEPQVRAQMPLPFKSFKFIKIDMGDLPFRVGELKVYTENVGKDKIIIDMDVSYAGNADFTVNTCGFIGGMNQITLTGKVRWIFQPLLPFAPIIGGVSVSFIELPTFDFNLTEMFEIVNLPQLNNAIRTIVNQQLRDMCVLPNKIFVPFVSDVDMTSSK
;
A
#
# COMPACT_ATOMS: atom_id res chain seq x y z
N MET A 1 -33.69 55.80 -0.29
CA MET A 1 -33.36 55.09 0.96
C MET A 1 -32.62 53.82 0.57
N LEU A 2 -31.41 53.66 1.09
CA LEU A 2 -30.39 52.70 0.65
C LEU A 2 -30.81 51.24 0.93
N PHE A 3 -30.93 50.42 -0.11
CA PHE A 3 -30.81 48.97 0.02
C PHE A 3 -29.31 48.65 0.07
N PHE A 4 -28.84 48.28 1.26
CA PHE A 4 -27.44 47.91 1.51
C PHE A 4 -27.31 46.41 1.24
N ASP A 5 -26.98 46.05 0.00
CA ASP A 5 -26.62 44.67 -0.36
C ASP A 5 -25.29 44.32 0.34
N TRP A 6 -25.28 43.26 1.13
CA TRP A 6 -24.08 42.75 1.82
C TRP A 6 -23.56 41.45 1.17
N PRO A 7 -23.05 41.47 -0.08
CA PRO A 7 -22.56 40.28 -0.78
C PRO A 7 -21.18 39.80 -0.28
N PHE A 8 -20.71 40.20 0.91
CA PHE A 8 -19.36 39.89 1.40
C PHE A 8 -19.35 39.00 2.66
N LEU A 9 -20.49 38.82 3.33
CA LEU A 9 -20.56 38.05 4.59
C LEU A 9 -20.19 36.57 4.38
N TRP A 10 -20.59 35.97 3.25
CA TRP A 10 -20.26 34.58 2.93
C TRP A 10 -18.74 34.36 2.75
N ILE A 11 -18.01 35.36 2.25
CA ILE A 11 -16.55 35.30 2.09
C ILE A 11 -15.87 35.27 3.48
N VAL A 12 -16.38 36.05 4.43
CA VAL A 12 -15.89 36.05 5.82
C VAL A 12 -16.12 34.70 6.49
N PHE A 13 -17.27 34.06 6.29
CA PHE A 13 -17.52 32.70 6.81
C PHE A 13 -16.61 31.63 6.18
N ILE A 14 -16.27 31.74 4.89
CA ILE A 14 -15.31 30.83 4.24
C ILE A 14 -13.91 31.00 4.82
N ILE A 15 -13.48 32.24 5.05
CA ILE A 15 -12.16 32.53 5.63
C ILE A 15 -12.09 32.02 7.08
N ILE A 16 -13.14 32.25 7.89
CA ILE A 16 -13.21 31.73 9.27
C ILE A 16 -13.23 30.19 9.25
N GLY A 17 -14.01 29.57 8.37
CA GLY A 17 -14.04 28.11 8.22
C GLY A 17 -12.70 27.53 7.80
N TYR A 18 -11.97 28.21 6.90
CA TYR A 18 -10.63 27.84 6.50
C TYR A 18 -9.64 27.93 7.67
N ILE A 19 -9.65 29.05 8.42
CA ILE A 19 -8.78 29.26 9.59
C ILE A 19 -9.07 28.22 10.68
N VAL A 20 -10.34 27.95 10.99
CA VAL A 20 -10.75 26.93 11.97
C VAL A 20 -10.32 25.54 11.51
N LYS A 21 -10.46 25.20 10.22
CA LYS A 21 -9.96 23.95 9.65
C LYS A 21 -8.44 23.85 9.78
N THR A 22 -7.68 24.89 9.45
CA THR A 22 -6.22 24.91 9.57
C THR A 22 -5.77 24.72 11.02
N ILE A 23 -6.43 25.37 11.99
CA ILE A 23 -6.11 25.24 13.43
C ILE A 23 -6.49 23.85 13.96
N THR A 24 -7.65 23.32 13.60
CA THR A 24 -8.10 21.98 14.05
C THR A 24 -7.27 20.85 13.45
N THR A 25 -6.84 20.97 12.19
CA THR A 25 -5.95 20.00 11.54
C THR A 25 -4.58 19.97 12.22
N LYS A 26 -4.00 21.15 12.51
CA LYS A 26 -2.73 21.28 13.23
C LYS A 26 -2.79 20.78 14.68
N ASN A 27 -3.94 20.91 15.33
CA ASN A 27 -4.17 20.36 16.68
C ASN A 27 -4.41 18.84 16.69
N ARG A 28 -4.96 18.27 15.60
CA ARG A 28 -5.06 16.81 15.42
C ARG A 28 -3.69 16.18 15.17
N GLU A 29 -2.81 16.85 14.43
CA GLU A 29 -1.41 16.46 14.26
C GLU A 29 -0.66 16.44 15.59
N LYS A 30 -0.81 17.48 16.43
CA LYS A 30 -0.18 17.54 17.77
C LYS A 30 -0.68 16.48 18.75
N LYS A 31 -1.93 16.03 18.63
CA LYS A 31 -2.50 14.99 19.50
C LYS A 31 -2.15 13.56 19.06
N ARG A 32 -1.83 13.36 17.78
CA ARG A 32 -1.38 12.06 17.23
C ARG A 32 0.15 11.90 17.22
N ALA A 33 0.88 13.01 17.23
CA ALA A 33 2.34 13.03 17.35
C ALA A 33 2.88 12.20 18.53
N PRO A 34 2.39 12.28 19.79
CA PRO A 34 3.01 11.57 20.90
C PRO A 34 2.85 10.04 20.79
N LEU A 35 1.71 9.56 20.30
CA LEU A 35 1.46 8.11 20.14
C LEU A 35 2.32 7.53 19.01
N ASN A 36 2.44 8.26 17.90
CA ASN A 36 3.28 7.87 16.77
C ASN A 36 4.77 7.97 17.11
N THR A 37 5.20 8.97 17.91
CA THR A 37 6.60 9.04 18.36
C THR A 37 6.95 7.89 19.31
N LEU A 38 6.04 7.45 20.17
CA LEU A 38 6.28 6.31 21.05
C LEU A 38 6.36 4.99 20.24
N ALA A 39 5.43 4.77 19.31
CA ALA A 39 5.48 3.61 18.42
C ALA A 39 6.73 3.61 17.53
N SER A 40 7.11 4.77 16.97
CA SER A 40 8.36 4.92 16.22
C SER A 40 9.58 4.72 17.12
N GLN A 41 9.57 5.18 18.37
CA GLN A 41 10.67 4.97 19.32
C GLN A 41 10.85 3.49 19.68
N GLU A 42 9.76 2.75 19.90
CA GLU A 42 9.83 1.30 20.15
C GLU A 42 10.38 0.55 18.93
N ILE A 43 9.97 0.94 17.73
CA ILE A 43 10.48 0.37 16.48
C ILE A 43 11.95 0.71 16.28
N GLU A 44 12.36 1.97 16.48
CA GLU A 44 13.76 2.38 16.42
C GLU A 44 14.60 1.66 17.49
N ALA A 45 14.06 1.42 18.68
CA ALA A 45 14.70 0.63 19.74
C ALA A 45 14.85 -0.85 19.35
N ILE A 46 13.84 -1.45 18.73
CA ILE A 46 13.91 -2.83 18.22
C ILE A 46 14.91 -2.91 17.06
N LEU A 47 14.88 -1.96 16.12
CA LEU A 47 15.80 -1.89 15.00
C LEU A 47 17.24 -1.67 15.47
N THR A 48 17.48 -0.78 16.43
CA THR A 48 18.80 -0.57 17.01
C THR A 48 19.27 -1.80 17.78
N GLN A 49 18.42 -2.46 18.57
CA GLN A 49 18.80 -3.72 19.23
C GLN A 49 19.12 -4.84 18.23
N LEU A 50 18.36 -4.97 17.14
CA LEU A 50 18.64 -5.92 16.07
C LEU A 50 19.96 -5.60 15.36
N VAL A 51 20.20 -4.32 15.06
CA VAL A 51 21.45 -3.84 14.45
C VAL A 51 22.65 -4.04 15.39
N LEU A 52 22.48 -3.79 16.69
CA LEU A 52 23.52 -4.01 17.71
C LEU A 52 23.89 -5.49 17.82
N LYS A 53 22.89 -6.38 17.97
CA LYS A 53 23.11 -7.83 17.95
C LYS A 53 23.77 -8.33 16.66
N GLN A 54 23.50 -7.66 15.54
CA GLN A 54 24.11 -7.99 14.25
C GLN A 54 25.52 -7.44 14.07
N ASN A 55 25.85 -6.31 14.71
CA ASN A 55 27.19 -5.72 14.73
C ASN A 55 28.15 -6.44 15.68
N ASP A 56 27.64 -7.14 16.71
CA ASP A 56 28.42 -8.00 17.60
C ASP A 56 28.82 -9.34 16.93
N LEU A 57 28.26 -9.64 15.75
CA LEU A 57 28.70 -10.78 14.95
C LEU A 57 29.95 -10.40 14.15
N PRO A 58 31.02 -11.21 14.20
CA PRO A 58 32.23 -10.96 13.44
C PRO A 58 31.94 -10.76 11.94
N ALA A 59 32.74 -9.95 11.26
CA ALA A 59 32.54 -9.63 9.84
C ALA A 59 32.50 -10.87 8.90
N TRP A 60 33.05 -12.01 9.34
CA TRP A 60 33.02 -13.30 8.62
C TRP A 60 31.71 -14.10 8.82
N VAL A 61 30.85 -13.69 9.75
CA VAL A 61 29.49 -14.24 10.00
C VAL A 61 28.40 -13.30 9.44
N GLN A 62 28.77 -12.10 8.99
CA GLN A 62 27.83 -11.14 8.44
C GLN A 62 27.51 -11.48 6.98
N PHE A 63 26.29 -11.95 6.72
CA PHE A 63 25.82 -12.22 5.37
C PHE A 63 25.59 -10.90 4.61
N PRO A 64 26.19 -10.71 3.41
CA PRO A 64 26.01 -9.51 2.59
C PRO A 64 24.55 -9.19 2.29
N ASP A 65 23.72 -10.23 2.15
CA ASP A 65 22.30 -10.11 1.82
C ASP A 65 21.50 -9.46 2.94
N THR A 66 21.88 -9.66 4.20
CA THR A 66 21.19 -9.02 5.33
C THR A 66 21.41 -7.50 5.36
N LYS A 67 22.60 -7.01 4.95
CA LYS A 67 22.85 -5.56 4.83
C LYS A 67 22.05 -4.92 3.69
N ARG A 68 21.90 -5.63 2.56
CA ARG A 68 21.14 -5.16 1.39
C ARG A 68 19.67 -4.99 1.73
N VAL A 69 19.08 -5.98 2.39
CA VAL A 69 17.68 -5.97 2.83
C VAL A 69 17.43 -4.85 3.85
N LEU A 70 18.36 -4.65 4.80
CA LEU A 70 18.25 -3.56 5.77
C LEU A 70 18.24 -2.17 5.10
N CYS A 71 19.13 -1.96 4.12
CA CYS A 71 19.17 -0.71 3.36
C CYS A 71 17.86 -0.47 2.58
N LEU A 72 17.36 -1.51 1.92
CA LEU A 72 16.10 -1.45 1.18
C LEU A 72 14.91 -1.12 2.10
N ASN A 73 14.85 -1.72 3.28
CA ASN A 73 13.81 -1.41 4.27
C ASN A 73 13.87 0.05 4.74
N LYS A 74 15.06 0.61 4.97
CA LYS A 74 15.23 2.04 5.29
C LYS A 74 14.77 2.94 4.14
N PHE A 75 15.07 2.56 2.91
CA PHE A 75 14.62 3.28 1.72
C PHE A 75 13.08 3.27 1.60
N ILE A 76 12.44 2.11 1.79
CA ILE A 76 10.98 1.98 1.79
C ILE A 76 10.35 2.83 2.90
N GLN A 77 10.94 2.85 4.10
CA GLN A 77 10.46 3.67 5.21
C GLN A 77 10.43 5.16 4.86
N GLN A 78 11.43 5.67 4.14
CA GLN A 78 11.45 7.06 3.67
C GLN A 78 10.41 7.34 2.58
N LEU A 79 10.13 6.35 1.72
CA LEU A 79 9.12 6.48 0.67
C LEU A 79 7.68 6.29 1.16
N TRP A 80 7.49 5.69 2.34
CA TRP A 80 6.18 5.25 2.81
C TRP A 80 5.09 6.33 2.79
N PRO A 81 5.34 7.60 3.21
CA PRO A 81 4.31 8.64 3.15
C PRO A 81 3.79 8.89 1.72
N TYR A 82 4.69 8.84 0.73
CA TYR A 82 4.34 9.02 -0.69
C TYR A 82 3.65 7.80 -1.27
N ILE A 83 4.07 6.60 -0.86
CA ILE A 83 3.38 5.35 -1.19
C ILE A 83 1.96 5.40 -0.66
N GLY A 84 1.75 5.84 0.59
CA GLY A 84 0.43 5.98 1.19
C GLY A 84 -0.52 6.89 0.38
N GLU A 85 -0.02 8.04 -0.09
CA GLU A 85 -0.81 8.95 -0.93
C GLU A 85 -1.14 8.33 -2.30
N TYR A 86 -0.18 7.68 -2.94
CA TYR A 86 -0.40 7.00 -4.21
C TYR A 86 -1.36 5.81 -4.07
N SER A 87 -1.18 4.98 -3.04
CA SER A 87 -2.05 3.84 -2.73
C SER A 87 -3.50 4.25 -2.58
N LYS A 88 -3.78 5.42 -1.99
CA LYS A 88 -5.13 5.95 -1.89
C LYS A 88 -5.77 6.18 -3.27
N LYS A 89 -5.04 6.78 -4.21
CA LYS A 89 -5.52 7.00 -5.59
C LYS A 89 -5.71 5.66 -6.30
N PHE A 90 -4.72 4.79 -6.21
CA PHE A 90 -4.76 3.45 -6.81
C PHE A 90 -5.94 2.61 -6.31
N LEU A 91 -6.23 2.62 -5.00
CA LEU A 91 -7.36 1.89 -4.42
C LEU A 91 -8.72 2.39 -4.94
N ILE A 92 -8.88 3.71 -5.11
CA ILE A 92 -10.13 4.31 -5.59
C ILE A 92 -10.29 4.15 -7.11
N GLU A 93 -9.22 4.36 -7.87
CA GLU A 93 -9.29 4.43 -9.34
C GLU A 93 -9.21 3.05 -9.99
N VAL A 94 -8.48 2.11 -9.39
CA VAL A 94 -8.22 0.78 -9.98
C VAL A 94 -8.97 -0.32 -9.23
N ILE A 95 -8.78 -0.41 -7.91
CA ILE A 95 -9.31 -1.54 -7.12
C ILE A 95 -10.82 -1.45 -6.90
N GLU A 96 -11.33 -0.28 -6.52
CA GLU A 96 -12.76 -0.10 -6.24
C GLU A 96 -13.66 -0.48 -7.44
N PRO A 97 -13.39 -0.05 -8.68
CA PRO A 97 -14.15 -0.51 -9.85
C PRO A 97 -14.10 -2.03 -10.08
N GLN A 98 -12.93 -2.64 -9.91
CA GLN A 98 -12.74 -4.08 -10.12
C GLN A 98 -13.49 -4.93 -9.07
N VAL A 99 -13.43 -4.51 -7.80
CA VAL A 99 -14.20 -5.13 -6.72
C VAL A 99 -15.70 -5.04 -7.00
N ARG A 100 -16.21 -3.87 -7.41
CA ARG A 100 -17.63 -3.71 -7.77
C ARG A 100 -18.06 -4.59 -8.94
N ALA A 101 -17.18 -4.82 -9.92
CA ALA A 101 -17.49 -5.62 -11.09
C ALA A 101 -17.75 -7.09 -10.73
N GLN A 102 -16.98 -7.63 -9.78
CA GLN A 102 -17.07 -9.04 -9.38
C GLN A 102 -17.93 -9.29 -8.14
N MET A 103 -18.28 -8.28 -7.35
CA MET A 103 -19.19 -8.48 -6.21
C MET A 103 -20.59 -8.91 -6.68
N PRO A 104 -21.21 -9.90 -6.01
CA PRO A 104 -22.60 -10.28 -6.30
C PRO A 104 -23.54 -9.14 -5.92
N LEU A 105 -24.68 -9.02 -6.62
CA LEU A 105 -25.76 -8.14 -6.17
C LEU A 105 -26.27 -8.66 -4.80
N PRO A 106 -26.43 -7.80 -3.77
CA PRO A 106 -26.51 -6.33 -3.77
C PRO A 106 -25.21 -5.56 -3.44
N PHE A 107 -24.07 -6.23 -3.27
CA PHE A 107 -22.81 -5.64 -2.79
C PHE A 107 -22.00 -4.87 -3.85
N LYS A 108 -22.55 -4.70 -5.07
CA LYS A 108 -21.93 -3.89 -6.15
C LYS A 108 -21.76 -2.40 -5.85
N SER A 109 -22.27 -1.92 -4.71
CA SER A 109 -22.16 -0.54 -4.25
C SER A 109 -20.92 -0.27 -3.39
N PHE A 110 -19.93 -1.17 -3.41
CA PHE A 110 -18.66 -1.04 -2.68
C PHE A 110 -17.96 0.30 -2.94
N LYS A 111 -17.57 1.00 -1.87
CA LYS A 111 -16.80 2.26 -1.89
C LYS A 111 -15.85 2.37 -0.73
N PHE A 112 -14.67 2.96 -0.95
CA PHE A 112 -13.82 3.40 0.15
C PHE A 112 -14.30 4.76 0.70
N ILE A 113 -14.58 4.83 2.00
CA ILE A 113 -14.87 6.08 2.72
C ILE A 113 -13.57 6.69 3.26
N LYS A 114 -12.75 5.84 3.89
CA LYS A 114 -11.48 6.22 4.50
C LYS A 114 -10.43 5.22 4.05
N ILE A 115 -9.28 5.75 3.64
CA ILE A 115 -8.10 4.96 3.31
C ILE A 115 -6.94 5.56 4.10
N ASP A 116 -6.40 4.78 5.02
CA ASP A 116 -5.22 5.08 5.80
C ASP A 116 -4.29 3.86 5.77
N MET A 117 -3.15 3.97 5.10
CA MET A 117 -2.17 2.87 4.96
C MET A 117 -1.37 2.63 6.26
N GLY A 118 -1.58 3.45 7.29
CA GLY A 118 -0.81 3.42 8.51
C GLY A 118 0.61 3.99 8.33
N ASP A 119 1.34 4.05 9.43
CA ASP A 119 2.71 4.58 9.47
C ASP A 119 3.78 3.49 9.33
N LEU A 120 3.35 2.22 9.39
CA LEU A 120 4.23 1.06 9.34
C LEU A 120 4.37 0.55 7.89
N PRO A 121 5.56 0.67 7.27
CA PRO A 121 5.78 0.14 5.93
C PRO A 121 5.84 -1.38 5.89
N PHE A 122 5.67 -1.94 4.70
CA PHE A 122 6.02 -3.34 4.47
C PHE A 122 7.53 -3.55 4.65
N ARG A 123 7.90 -4.77 5.05
CA ARG A 123 9.27 -5.24 5.21
C ARG A 123 9.61 -6.22 4.12
N VAL A 124 10.80 -6.05 3.56
CA VAL A 124 11.45 -7.02 2.70
C VAL A 124 12.26 -7.98 3.57
N GLY A 125 12.06 -9.27 3.32
CA GLY A 125 12.80 -10.39 3.90
C GLY A 125 13.94 -10.81 2.98
N GLU A 126 13.82 -11.98 2.34
CA GLU A 126 14.81 -12.44 1.36
C GLU A 126 14.74 -11.62 0.06
N LEU A 127 15.89 -11.37 -0.57
CA LEU A 127 16.00 -10.74 -1.88
C LEU A 127 16.92 -11.58 -2.77
N LYS A 128 16.41 -11.97 -3.94
CA LYS A 128 17.15 -12.77 -4.93
C LYS A 128 17.09 -12.11 -6.29
N VAL A 129 18.26 -11.74 -6.82
CA VAL A 129 18.42 -11.26 -8.20
C VAL A 129 18.82 -12.43 -9.08
N TYR A 130 18.10 -12.65 -10.18
CA TYR A 130 18.41 -13.73 -11.11
C TYR A 130 19.42 -13.26 -12.15
N THR A 131 20.58 -13.93 -12.19
CA THR A 131 21.67 -13.65 -13.14
C THR A 131 21.91 -14.81 -14.11
N GLU A 132 21.50 -16.02 -13.73
CA GLU A 132 21.67 -17.24 -14.52
C GLU A 132 20.36 -17.59 -15.25
N ASN A 133 20.46 -18.04 -16.50
CA ASN A 133 19.31 -18.45 -17.33
C ASN A 133 18.25 -17.35 -17.57
N VAL A 134 18.63 -16.08 -17.43
CA VAL A 134 17.80 -14.92 -17.78
C VAL A 134 18.40 -14.22 -19.00
N GLY A 135 17.56 -13.84 -19.96
CA GLY A 135 17.99 -13.06 -21.11
C GLY A 135 18.57 -11.72 -20.68
N LYS A 136 19.53 -11.19 -21.46
CA LYS A 136 20.19 -9.90 -21.18
C LYS A 136 19.28 -8.69 -21.39
N ASP A 137 18.03 -8.92 -21.80
CA ASP A 137 17.00 -7.93 -22.13
C ASP A 137 16.12 -7.54 -20.93
N LYS A 138 16.29 -8.21 -19.79
CA LYS A 138 15.48 -7.98 -18.59
C LYS A 138 16.24 -8.27 -17.30
N ILE A 139 15.79 -7.65 -16.21
CA ILE A 139 16.27 -7.92 -14.86
C ILE A 139 15.10 -8.50 -14.06
N ILE A 140 15.31 -9.66 -13.44
CA ILE A 140 14.30 -10.33 -12.60
C ILE A 140 14.78 -10.34 -11.15
N ILE A 141 13.95 -9.84 -10.25
CA ILE A 141 14.22 -9.79 -8.81
C ILE A 141 13.03 -10.38 -8.08
N ASP A 142 13.26 -11.39 -7.25
CA ASP A 142 12.27 -11.93 -6.33
C ASP A 142 12.57 -11.44 -4.91
N MET A 143 11.52 -11.02 -4.21
CA MET A 143 11.60 -10.53 -2.84
C MET A 143 10.48 -11.13 -2.00
N ASP A 144 10.81 -11.55 -0.78
CA ASP A 144 9.79 -11.89 0.20
C ASP A 144 9.32 -10.60 0.87
N VAL A 145 8.02 -10.35 0.82
CA VAL A 145 7.40 -9.13 1.37
C VAL A 145 6.44 -9.52 2.47
N SER A 146 6.51 -8.79 3.58
CA SER A 146 5.58 -8.90 4.70
C SER A 146 5.09 -7.52 5.11
N TYR A 147 3.78 -7.35 5.19
CA TYR A 147 3.13 -6.17 5.71
C TYR A 147 2.30 -6.60 6.91
N ALA A 148 2.54 -5.96 8.04
CA ALA A 148 1.78 -6.12 9.28
C ALA A 148 1.69 -4.73 9.92
N GLY A 149 0.90 -3.87 9.29
CA GLY A 149 0.82 -2.45 9.62
C GLY A 149 -0.48 -2.06 10.32
N ASN A 150 -0.50 -0.81 10.79
CA ASN A 150 -1.68 -0.19 11.39
C ASN A 150 -2.61 0.44 10.33
N ALA A 151 -2.71 -0.14 9.14
CA ALA A 151 -3.67 0.31 8.15
C ALA A 151 -5.10 0.21 8.69
N ASP A 152 -5.88 1.23 8.35
CA ASP A 152 -7.26 1.38 8.76
C ASP A 152 -8.07 1.91 7.57
N PHE A 153 -8.87 1.03 7.00
CA PHE A 153 -9.76 1.36 5.90
C PHE A 153 -11.20 1.33 6.37
N THR A 154 -12.00 2.26 5.90
CA THR A 154 -13.46 2.23 6.10
C THR A 154 -14.10 2.07 4.74
N VAL A 155 -14.93 1.05 4.59
CA VAL A 155 -15.64 0.69 3.37
C VAL A 155 -17.15 0.83 3.57
N ASN A 156 -17.85 1.19 2.51
CA ASN A 156 -19.31 1.16 2.45
C ASN A 156 -19.72 0.16 1.38
N THR A 157 -20.61 -0.77 1.70
CA THR A 157 -21.26 -1.63 0.71
C THR A 157 -22.70 -1.90 1.10
N CYS A 158 -23.63 -1.74 0.16
CA CYS A 158 -25.07 -1.96 0.35
C CYS A 158 -25.68 -1.20 1.54
N GLY A 159 -25.16 -0.01 1.85
CA GLY A 159 -25.61 0.81 2.99
C GLY A 159 -24.98 0.41 4.34
N PHE A 160 -24.17 -0.65 4.37
CA PHE A 160 -23.39 -1.04 5.54
C PHE A 160 -22.02 -0.38 5.50
N ILE A 161 -21.65 0.27 6.61
CA ILE A 161 -20.31 0.82 6.83
C ILE A 161 -19.52 -0.17 7.66
N GLY A 162 -18.33 -0.53 7.18
CA GLY A 162 -17.42 -1.45 7.86
C GLY A 162 -16.00 -0.92 7.91
N GLY A 163 -15.31 -1.20 9.01
CA GLY A 163 -13.87 -1.02 9.12
C GLY A 163 -13.14 -2.28 8.66
N MET A 164 -11.98 -2.10 8.05
CA MET A 164 -11.03 -3.14 7.73
C MET A 164 -9.67 -2.73 8.31
N ASN A 165 -9.23 -3.42 9.35
CA ASN A 165 -8.01 -3.12 10.08
C ASN A 165 -7.18 -4.39 10.31
N GLN A 166 -6.02 -4.24 10.96
CA GLN A 166 -5.09 -5.33 11.22
C GLN A 166 -4.74 -6.10 9.94
N ILE A 167 -4.49 -5.35 8.86
CA ILE A 167 -4.19 -5.92 7.56
C ILE A 167 -2.82 -6.57 7.62
N THR A 168 -2.78 -7.85 7.26
CA THR A 168 -1.55 -8.60 7.07
C THR A 168 -1.47 -9.11 5.65
N LEU A 169 -0.30 -8.96 5.04
CA LEU A 169 -0.01 -9.45 3.70
C LEU A 169 1.37 -10.06 3.72
N THR A 170 1.50 -11.34 3.38
CA THR A 170 2.81 -11.99 3.21
C THR A 170 2.86 -12.75 1.90
N GLY A 171 3.95 -12.60 1.16
CA GLY A 171 4.13 -13.33 -0.08
C GLY A 171 5.41 -12.98 -0.82
N LYS A 172 5.71 -13.77 -1.83
CA LYS A 172 6.87 -13.59 -2.69
C LYS A 172 6.51 -12.80 -3.93
N VAL A 173 7.11 -11.62 -4.07
CA VAL A 173 6.88 -10.69 -5.18
C VAL A 173 8.03 -10.75 -6.16
N ARG A 174 7.70 -10.91 -7.44
CA ARG A 174 8.62 -10.84 -8.58
C ARG A 174 8.50 -9.49 -9.27
N TRP A 175 9.64 -8.83 -9.43
CA TRP A 175 9.82 -7.61 -10.19
C TRP A 175 10.59 -7.94 -11.46
N ILE A 176 10.06 -7.52 -12.60
CA ILE A 176 10.69 -7.69 -13.91
C ILE A 176 10.85 -6.32 -14.54
N PHE A 177 12.09 -5.87 -14.66
CA PHE A 177 12.43 -4.63 -15.34
C PHE A 177 12.67 -4.94 -16.81
N GLN A 178 11.77 -4.44 -17.67
CA GLN A 178 11.82 -4.65 -19.11
C GLN A 178 11.00 -3.57 -19.85
N PRO A 179 11.36 -3.24 -21.10
CA PRO A 179 12.62 -3.62 -21.77
C PRO A 179 13.82 -2.86 -21.19
N LEU A 180 15.01 -3.42 -21.30
CA LEU A 180 16.25 -2.66 -21.09
C LEU A 180 16.60 -1.90 -22.37
N LEU A 181 16.75 -0.58 -22.24
CA LEU A 181 17.01 0.36 -23.33
C LEU A 181 18.51 0.71 -23.38
N PRO A 182 19.10 0.88 -24.58
CA PRO A 182 20.50 1.32 -24.74
C PRO A 182 20.69 2.83 -24.51
N PHE A 183 19.64 3.55 -24.12
CA PHE A 183 19.63 4.99 -23.84
C PHE A 183 18.84 5.27 -22.56
N ALA A 184 19.01 6.45 -21.96
CA ALA A 184 18.31 6.83 -20.74
C ALA A 184 16.83 7.16 -21.00
N PRO A 185 15.88 6.70 -20.14
CA PRO A 185 16.10 5.82 -19.00
C PRO A 185 16.39 4.38 -19.46
N ILE A 186 17.42 3.74 -18.88
CA ILE A 186 17.89 2.39 -19.25
C ILE A 186 16.79 1.33 -19.05
N ILE A 187 15.76 1.63 -18.27
CA ILE A 187 14.64 0.73 -18.02
C ILE A 187 13.37 1.38 -18.58
N GLY A 188 12.71 0.69 -19.51
CA GLY A 188 11.45 1.16 -20.11
C GLY A 188 10.24 1.02 -19.20
N GLY A 189 10.26 0.07 -18.26
CA GLY A 189 9.21 -0.11 -17.26
C GLY A 189 9.46 -1.27 -16.31
N VAL A 190 8.54 -1.46 -15.37
CA VAL A 190 8.58 -2.54 -14.38
C VAL A 190 7.26 -3.30 -14.38
N SER A 191 7.34 -4.62 -14.40
CA SER A 191 6.21 -5.51 -14.12
C SER A 191 6.34 -6.08 -12.72
N VAL A 192 5.26 -6.09 -11.96
CA VAL A 192 5.21 -6.61 -10.60
C VAL A 192 4.12 -7.67 -10.49
N SER A 193 4.44 -8.83 -9.93
CA SER A 193 3.51 -9.93 -9.70
C SER A 193 3.93 -10.76 -8.50
N PHE A 194 2.99 -11.27 -7.72
CA PHE A 194 3.21 -12.35 -6.79
C PHE A 194 3.43 -13.68 -7.53
N ILE A 195 4.39 -14.45 -7.06
CA ILE A 195 4.71 -15.77 -7.64
C ILE A 195 3.59 -16.77 -7.34
N GLU A 196 3.05 -16.71 -6.13
CA GLU A 196 1.94 -17.51 -5.62
C GLU A 196 0.91 -16.58 -4.97
N LEU A 197 -0.31 -17.07 -4.71
CA LEU A 197 -1.30 -16.25 -3.99
C LEU A 197 -0.71 -15.84 -2.62
N PRO A 198 -0.54 -14.54 -2.34
CA PRO A 198 -0.08 -14.10 -1.03
C PRO A 198 -1.12 -14.41 0.04
N THR A 199 -0.65 -14.62 1.27
CA THR A 199 -1.54 -14.68 2.43
C THR A 199 -2.00 -13.26 2.75
N PHE A 200 -3.29 -12.99 2.57
CA PHE A 200 -3.91 -11.71 2.90
C PHE A 200 -4.99 -11.92 3.95
N ASP A 201 -4.82 -11.30 5.11
CA ASP A 201 -5.76 -11.37 6.22
C ASP A 201 -6.06 -9.97 6.75
N PHE A 202 -7.28 -9.78 7.23
CA PHE A 202 -7.77 -8.52 7.76
C PHE A 202 -8.91 -8.78 8.74
N ASN A 203 -9.06 -7.90 9.71
CA ASN A 203 -10.18 -7.92 10.62
C ASN A 203 -11.26 -6.94 10.15
N LEU A 204 -12.52 -7.38 10.20
CA LEU A 204 -13.67 -6.56 9.87
C LEU A 204 -14.26 -6.00 11.16
N THR A 205 -14.21 -4.69 11.33
CA THR A 205 -14.80 -3.98 12.48
C THR A 205 -16.08 -3.25 12.07
N GLU A 206 -16.92 -2.91 13.05
CA GLU A 206 -18.10 -2.04 12.90
C GLU A 206 -19.25 -2.55 12.00
N MET A 207 -19.08 -3.66 11.30
CA MET A 207 -20.20 -4.36 10.63
C MET A 207 -20.85 -5.37 11.57
N PHE A 208 -21.56 -4.91 12.60
CA PHE A 208 -22.14 -5.78 13.66
C PHE A 208 -23.02 -6.92 13.10
N GLU A 209 -23.68 -6.73 11.95
CA GLU A 209 -24.50 -7.79 11.31
C GLU A 209 -23.70 -8.74 10.41
N ILE A 210 -22.56 -8.31 9.85
CA ILE A 210 -21.74 -9.10 8.91
C ILE A 210 -20.71 -9.94 9.67
N VAL A 211 -20.14 -9.40 10.75
CA VAL A 211 -19.21 -10.12 11.64
C VAL A 211 -19.89 -11.31 12.31
N ASN A 212 -21.20 -11.21 12.56
CA ASN A 212 -22.01 -12.29 13.14
C ASN A 212 -22.49 -13.33 12.11
N LEU A 213 -22.27 -13.10 10.81
CA LEU A 213 -22.60 -14.05 9.74
C LEU A 213 -21.30 -14.62 9.14
N PRO A 214 -20.78 -15.74 9.68
CA PRO A 214 -19.50 -16.31 9.23
C PRO A 214 -19.45 -16.61 7.73
N GLN A 215 -20.61 -16.89 7.11
CA GLN A 215 -20.76 -17.12 5.68
C GLN A 215 -20.38 -15.88 4.84
N LEU A 216 -20.71 -14.68 5.30
CA LEU A 216 -20.45 -13.44 4.58
C LEU A 216 -18.99 -13.00 4.72
N ASN A 217 -18.41 -13.14 5.91
CA ASN A 217 -16.96 -12.91 6.11
C ASN A 217 -16.13 -13.82 5.19
N ASN A 218 -16.48 -15.11 5.10
CA ASN A 218 -15.84 -16.04 4.18
C ASN A 218 -16.01 -15.62 2.71
N ALA A 219 -17.21 -15.21 2.31
CA ALA A 219 -17.46 -14.74 0.95
C ALA A 219 -16.62 -13.51 0.57
N ILE A 220 -16.50 -12.52 1.47
CA ILE A 220 -15.66 -11.32 1.24
C ILE A 220 -14.20 -11.75 1.05
N ARG A 221 -13.68 -12.61 1.92
CA ARG A 221 -12.30 -13.12 1.84
C ARG A 221 -12.06 -13.90 0.55
N THR A 222 -13.02 -14.71 0.11
CA THR A 222 -12.95 -15.41 -1.18
C THR A 222 -12.87 -14.42 -2.34
N ILE A 223 -13.69 -13.37 -2.35
CA ILE A 223 -13.68 -12.34 -3.40
C ILE A 223 -12.34 -11.60 -3.40
N VAL A 224 -11.83 -11.20 -2.24
CA VAL A 224 -10.53 -10.51 -2.14
C VAL A 224 -9.39 -11.40 -2.65
N ASN A 225 -9.37 -12.68 -2.25
CA ASN A 225 -8.37 -13.62 -2.73
C ASN A 225 -8.48 -13.84 -4.25
N GLN A 226 -9.70 -13.87 -4.79
CA GLN A 226 -9.91 -13.96 -6.23
C GLN A 226 -9.35 -12.73 -6.96
N GLN A 227 -9.60 -11.53 -6.45
CA GLN A 227 -9.03 -10.29 -7.00
C GLN A 227 -7.50 -10.28 -6.97
N LEU A 228 -6.90 -10.69 -5.86
CA LEU A 228 -5.45 -10.80 -5.75
C LEU A 228 -4.89 -11.77 -6.80
N ARG A 229 -5.54 -12.93 -7.00
CA ARG A 229 -5.17 -13.90 -8.03
C ARG A 229 -5.26 -13.30 -9.44
N ASP A 230 -6.39 -12.68 -9.76
CA ASP A 230 -6.69 -12.22 -11.12
C ASP A 230 -5.86 -10.99 -11.52
N MET A 231 -5.47 -10.16 -10.56
CA MET A 231 -4.73 -8.93 -10.85
C MET A 231 -3.22 -9.08 -10.73
N CYS A 232 -2.78 -9.76 -9.66
CA CYS A 232 -1.42 -9.59 -9.15
C CYS A 232 -0.65 -10.90 -9.05
N VAL A 233 -1.25 -12.06 -9.31
CA VAL A 233 -0.56 -13.36 -9.26
C VAL A 233 -0.29 -13.84 -10.67
N LEU A 234 0.87 -14.47 -10.88
CA LEU A 234 1.24 -15.04 -12.17
C LEU A 234 0.11 -15.90 -12.78
N PRO A 235 -0.13 -15.80 -14.11
CA PRO A 235 0.63 -15.03 -15.10
C PRO A 235 0.29 -13.52 -15.15
N ASN A 236 -0.68 -13.06 -14.37
CA ASN A 236 -1.08 -11.65 -14.33
C ASN A 236 -0.01 -10.80 -13.65
N LYS A 237 0.21 -9.60 -14.17
CA LYS A 237 1.24 -8.68 -13.70
C LYS A 237 0.77 -7.24 -13.83
N ILE A 238 1.06 -6.44 -12.82
CA ILE A 238 0.87 -4.99 -12.86
C ILE A 238 2.08 -4.41 -13.58
N PHE A 239 1.86 -3.74 -14.71
CA PHE A 239 2.92 -3.04 -15.43
C PHE A 239 2.85 -1.54 -15.16
N VAL A 240 4.00 -0.98 -14.80
CA VAL A 240 4.20 0.46 -14.64
C VAL A 240 5.25 0.90 -15.67
N PRO A 241 4.85 1.58 -16.75
CA PRO A 241 5.79 2.13 -17.72
C PRO A 241 6.56 3.30 -17.12
N PHE A 242 7.86 3.38 -17.41
CA PHE A 242 8.70 4.55 -17.09
C PHE A 242 8.81 5.51 -18.28
N VAL A 243 8.47 5.02 -19.48
CA VAL A 243 8.45 5.78 -20.72
C VAL A 243 7.06 5.67 -21.32
N SER A 244 6.53 6.78 -21.82
CA SER A 244 5.15 6.91 -22.31
C SER A 244 4.79 6.02 -23.51
N ASP A 245 5.78 5.47 -24.23
CA ASP A 245 5.58 4.74 -25.51
C ASP A 245 5.93 3.25 -25.45
N VAL A 246 5.98 2.63 -24.26
CA VAL A 246 6.32 1.20 -24.13
C VAL A 246 5.05 0.35 -24.08
N ASP A 247 4.60 -0.09 -25.26
CA ASP A 247 3.54 -1.10 -25.40
C ASP A 247 4.09 -2.51 -25.10
N MET A 248 3.61 -3.11 -24.02
CA MET A 248 3.94 -4.50 -23.63
C MET A 248 3.27 -5.57 -24.50
N THR A 249 2.48 -5.19 -25.51
CA THR A 249 1.77 -6.10 -26.42
C THR A 249 2.64 -6.66 -27.54
N SER A 250 3.88 -6.17 -27.70
CA SER A 250 4.79 -6.59 -28.78
C SER A 250 5.68 -7.81 -28.48
N SER A 251 5.64 -8.37 -27.26
CA SER A 251 6.44 -9.55 -26.90
C SER A 251 5.61 -10.83 -27.04
N LYS A 252 5.38 -11.26 -28.29
CA LYS A 252 4.99 -12.65 -28.59
C LYS A 252 6.17 -13.59 -28.44
#